data_AF-A0A848XQ23-F1
#
_entry.id   AF-A0A848XQ23-F1
#
_cell.length_a   1.000
_cell.length_b   1.000
_cell.length_c   1.000
_cell.angle_alpha   90.00
_cell.angle_beta   90.00
_cell.angle_gamma   90.00
#
_symmetry.space_group_name_H-M   'P 1'
#
loop_
_entity.id
_entity.type
_entity.pdbx_description
1 polymer ?
#
loop_
_entity_poly.entity_id
_entity_poly.type
_entity_poly.pdbx_seq_one_letter_code
_entity_poly.pdbx_strand_id
1 'polypeptide(L)'
;MASTHTEAPTGLVSRMLGSVERIGNKLPDPAMLFLIGLFVVWVLSALLAPVQFADIDPRSGEPIRVVNLLTGPSLAFFLSNMVSIFTSFAPLGVVLVAMLGVGVADEAGYFNTSIKLLLSVTSKRLLAPAIILVGLISHSAVDAGYVLVIPLGGIIFYAAGRHPLAGIAAAFAGVSGGFSANPVPSALDPLLQGFTQPAAQIVSPDMLVNPLNNYFFTAISSILIIALGWFITDVVIEPRLNASTPIDGDTEEAP
;
A
#
# COMPACT_ATOMS: atom_id res chain seq x y z
N MET A 1 23.69 -4.84 41.24
CA MET A 1 22.99 -6.03 40.72
C MET A 1 22.74 -5.80 39.25
N ALA A 2 23.50 -6.46 38.38
CA ALA A 2 23.32 -6.37 36.93
C ALA A 2 22.04 -7.12 36.56
N SER A 3 21.08 -6.40 35.98
CA SER A 3 19.89 -6.99 35.38
C SER A 3 20.31 -7.80 34.16
N THR A 4 20.40 -9.11 34.33
CA THR A 4 20.50 -10.06 33.22
C THR A 4 19.21 -9.96 32.40
N HIS A 5 19.26 -9.27 31.27
CA HIS A 5 18.29 -9.45 30.20
C HIS A 5 18.42 -10.89 29.71
N THR A 6 17.54 -11.75 30.20
CA THR A 6 17.37 -13.12 29.70
C THR A 6 16.88 -13.00 28.25
N GLU A 7 17.76 -13.25 27.28
CA GLU A 7 17.37 -13.41 25.88
C GLU A 7 16.28 -14.49 25.80
N ALA A 8 15.09 -14.10 25.34
CA ALA A 8 13.96 -14.99 25.17
C ALA A 8 14.30 -16.10 24.16
N PRO A 9 13.76 -17.32 24.33
CA PRO A 9 14.09 -18.45 23.46
C PRO A 9 13.68 -18.14 22.01
N THR A 10 14.62 -18.26 21.07
CA THR A 10 14.40 -17.99 19.64
C THR A 10 13.47 -19.03 19.03
N GLY A 11 12.16 -18.84 19.17
CA GLY A 11 11.14 -19.62 18.48
C GLY A 11 11.26 -19.50 16.96
N LEU A 12 10.65 -20.43 16.23
CA LEU A 12 10.65 -20.46 14.75
C LEU A 12 10.18 -19.11 14.17
N VAL A 13 9.21 -18.46 14.82
CA VAL A 13 8.72 -17.12 14.46
C VAL A 13 9.80 -16.04 14.60
N SER A 14 10.57 -16.05 15.70
CA SER A 14 11.65 -15.07 15.92
C SER A 14 12.74 -15.20 14.86
N ARG A 15 13.09 -16.43 14.45
CA ARG A 15 14.05 -16.67 13.36
C ARG A 15 13.52 -16.22 12.00
N MET A 16 12.23 -16.43 11.75
CA MET A 16 11.57 -15.96 10.53
C MET A 16 11.58 -14.43 10.48
N LEU A 17 11.19 -13.76 11.56
CA LEU A 17 11.20 -12.29 11.66
C LEU A 17 12.61 -11.73 11.49
N GLY A 18 13.62 -12.32 12.12
CA GLY A 18 15.01 -11.88 11.94
C GLY A 18 15.53 -12.11 10.51
N SER A 19 14.97 -13.06 9.76
CA SER A 19 15.27 -13.22 8.34
C SER A 19 14.61 -12.14 7.50
N VAL A 20 13.33 -11.82 7.77
CA VAL A 20 12.61 -10.73 7.10
C VAL A 20 13.31 -9.40 7.31
N GLU A 21 13.71 -9.10 8.55
CA GLU A 21 14.46 -7.87 8.89
C GLU A 21 15.78 -7.77 8.12
N ARG A 22 16.57 -8.86 8.08
CA ARG A 22 17.85 -8.89 7.35
C ARG A 22 17.67 -8.70 5.85
N ILE A 23 16.61 -9.24 5.27
CA ILE A 23 16.32 -9.09 3.84
C ILE A 23 15.82 -7.67 3.56
N GLY A 24 14.91 -7.14 4.38
CA GLY A 24 14.40 -5.78 4.27
C GLY A 24 15.53 -4.74 4.32
N ASN A 25 16.45 -4.87 5.28
CA ASN A 25 17.58 -3.95 5.44
C ASN A 25 18.61 -4.00 4.30
N LYS A 26 18.58 -5.03 3.45
CA LYS A 26 19.48 -5.15 2.28
C LYS A 26 18.92 -4.50 1.03
N LEU A 27 17.61 -4.27 0.97
CA LEU A 27 17.00 -3.63 -0.19
C LEU A 27 17.41 -2.15 -0.21
N PRO A 28 18.07 -1.67 -1.27
CA PRO A 28 18.35 -0.25 -1.39
C PRO A 28 17.05 0.53 -1.61
N ASP A 29 17.14 1.84 -1.43
CA ASP A 29 16.03 2.76 -1.69
C ASP A 29 15.37 2.47 -3.06
N PRO A 30 14.02 2.50 -3.19
CA PRO A 30 13.35 2.23 -4.45
C PRO A 30 13.87 3.05 -5.63
N ALA A 31 14.26 4.32 -5.46
CA ALA A 31 14.84 5.12 -6.54
C ALA A 31 16.18 4.55 -7.01
N MET A 32 16.99 4.01 -6.08
CA MET A 32 18.23 3.32 -6.42
C MET A 32 17.98 2.03 -7.19
N LEU A 33 16.90 1.29 -6.88
CA LEU A 33 16.52 0.10 -7.66
C LEU A 33 16.21 0.47 -9.12
N PHE A 34 15.48 1.55 -9.37
CA PHE A 34 15.21 2.03 -10.73
C PHE A 34 16.49 2.52 -11.43
N LEU A 35 17.37 3.22 -10.72
CA LEU A 35 18.65 3.67 -11.28
C LEU A 35 19.55 2.50 -11.66
N ILE A 36 19.67 1.50 -10.78
CA ILE A 36 20.38 0.25 -11.07
C ILE A 36 19.75 -0.45 -12.27
N GLY A 37 18.42 -0.56 -12.30
CA GLY A 37 17.67 -1.12 -13.43
C GLY A 37 17.97 -0.42 -14.75
N LEU A 38 18.04 0.92 -14.77
CA LEU A 38 18.41 1.70 -15.96
C LEU A 38 19.80 1.30 -16.48
N PHE A 39 20.81 1.28 -15.60
CA PHE A 39 22.16 0.88 -15.99
C PHE A 39 22.24 -0.57 -16.47
N VAL A 40 21.54 -1.47 -15.80
CA VAL A 40 21.44 -2.87 -16.21
C VAL A 40 20.83 -2.97 -17.61
N VAL A 41 19.73 -2.26 -17.89
CA VAL A 41 19.10 -2.24 -19.22
C VAL A 41 20.06 -1.68 -20.27
N TRP A 42 20.81 -0.61 -19.97
CA TRP A 42 21.82 -0.07 -20.90
C TRP A 42 22.90 -1.09 -21.24
N VAL A 43 23.48 -1.73 -20.22
CA VAL A 43 24.52 -2.75 -20.41
C VAL A 43 23.98 -3.95 -21.18
N LEU A 44 22.82 -4.48 -20.79
CA LEU A 44 22.20 -5.62 -21.47
C LEU A 44 21.84 -5.27 -22.92
N SER A 45 21.35 -4.05 -23.19
CA SER A 45 21.04 -3.60 -24.54
C SER A 45 22.28 -3.59 -25.45
N ALA A 46 23.44 -3.20 -24.92
CA ALA A 46 24.69 -3.19 -25.67
C ALA A 46 25.23 -4.60 -25.92
N LEU A 47 25.11 -5.50 -24.92
CA LEU A 47 25.56 -6.89 -25.02
C LEU A 47 24.67 -7.73 -25.95
N LEU A 48 23.36 -7.47 -25.97
CA LEU A 48 22.38 -8.26 -26.74
C LEU A 48 22.10 -7.68 -28.13
N ALA A 49 22.39 -6.42 -28.41
CA ALA A 49 22.24 -5.83 -29.74
C ALA A 49 22.89 -6.61 -30.91
N PRO A 50 24.07 -7.26 -30.78
CA PRO A 50 24.64 -8.06 -31.86
C PRO A 50 23.96 -9.44 -32.03
N VAL A 51 23.11 -9.86 -31.09
CA VAL A 51 22.43 -11.16 -31.12
C VAL A 51 21.18 -11.08 -32.00
N GLN A 52 21.00 -12.06 -32.87
CA GLN A 52 19.79 -12.19 -33.69
C GLN A 52 18.79 -13.12 -33.01
N PHE A 53 17.58 -12.61 -32.78
CA PHE A 53 16.46 -13.38 -32.25
C PHE A 53 15.57 -13.85 -33.41
N ALA A 54 15.14 -15.11 -33.37
CA ALA A 54 14.25 -15.70 -34.38
C ALA A 54 12.77 -15.44 -34.08
N ASP A 55 12.46 -15.01 -32.85
CA ASP A 55 11.11 -14.67 -32.43
C ASP A 55 10.57 -13.45 -33.21
N ILE A 56 9.33 -13.56 -33.65
CA ILE A 56 8.62 -12.51 -34.39
C ILE A 56 7.88 -11.62 -33.41
N ASP A 57 8.06 -10.30 -33.56
CA ASP A 57 7.29 -9.32 -32.81
C ASP A 57 5.83 -9.34 -33.31
N PRO A 58 4.85 -9.68 -32.45
CA PRO A 58 3.44 -9.75 -32.86
C PRO A 58 2.86 -8.38 -33.28
N ARG A 59 3.55 -7.28 -33.00
CA ARG A 59 3.12 -5.91 -33.36
C ARG A 59 3.53 -5.51 -34.76
N SER A 60 4.72 -5.95 -35.21
CA SER A 60 5.30 -5.52 -36.50
C SER A 60 5.37 -6.64 -37.54
N GLY A 61 5.30 -7.91 -37.11
CA GLY A 61 5.51 -9.06 -37.99
C GLY A 61 6.98 -9.29 -38.38
N GLU A 62 7.90 -8.49 -37.83
CA GLU A 62 9.34 -8.57 -38.08
C GLU A 62 10.06 -9.30 -36.92
N PRO A 63 11.25 -9.86 -37.14
CA PRO A 63 12.07 -10.42 -36.07
C PRO A 63 12.41 -9.39 -35.00
N ILE A 64 12.36 -9.79 -33.73
CA ILE A 64 12.72 -8.93 -32.59
C ILE A 64 14.18 -8.52 -32.71
N ARG A 65 14.45 -7.22 -32.64
CA ARG A 65 15.80 -6.65 -32.63
C ARG A 65 16.03 -5.83 -31.37
N VAL A 66 17.14 -6.11 -30.69
CA VAL A 66 17.57 -5.33 -29.54
C VAL A 66 18.32 -4.09 -30.01
N VAL A 67 17.90 -2.92 -29.54
CA VAL A 67 18.54 -1.63 -29.87
C VAL A 67 19.56 -1.30 -28.79
N ASN A 68 20.81 -1.07 -29.18
CA ASN A 68 21.86 -0.63 -28.25
C ASN A 68 21.61 0.83 -27.82
N LEU A 69 21.34 1.03 -26.52
CA LEU A 69 21.03 2.34 -25.95
C LEU A 69 22.27 3.18 -25.61
N LEU A 70 23.48 2.60 -25.67
CA LEU A 70 24.74 3.28 -25.39
C LEU A 70 25.41 3.90 -26.64
N THR A 71 24.71 3.93 -27.77
CA THR A 71 25.21 4.61 -28.98
C THR A 71 25.07 6.13 -28.84
N GLY A 72 25.91 6.89 -29.56
CA GLY A 72 25.84 8.35 -29.57
C GLY A 72 24.44 8.91 -29.86
N PRO A 73 23.73 8.43 -30.90
CA PRO A 73 22.35 8.85 -31.18
C PRO A 73 21.36 8.49 -30.07
N SER A 74 21.42 7.28 -29.50
CA SER A 74 20.51 6.87 -28.42
C SER A 74 20.73 7.66 -27.12
N LEU A 75 21.98 7.97 -26.78
CA LEU A 75 22.31 8.82 -25.63
C LEU A 75 21.83 10.26 -25.85
N ALA A 76 22.04 10.83 -27.04
CA ALA A 76 21.52 12.15 -27.39
C ALA A 76 19.98 12.18 -27.31
N PHE A 77 19.31 11.16 -27.83
CA PHE A 77 17.86 11.00 -27.73
C PHE A 77 17.39 10.94 -26.26
N PHE A 78 18.05 10.12 -25.42
CA PHE A 78 17.74 10.01 -24.00
C PHE A 78 17.85 11.37 -23.30
N LEU A 79 18.99 12.06 -23.46
CA LEU A 79 19.23 13.34 -22.80
C LEU A 79 18.25 14.43 -23.26
N SER A 80 17.96 14.50 -24.56
CA SER A 80 17.03 15.50 -25.12
C SER A 80 15.57 15.26 -24.75
N ASN A 81 15.14 14.00 -24.58
CA ASN A 81 13.74 13.66 -24.30
C ASN A 81 13.47 13.37 -22.81
N MET A 82 14.48 13.38 -21.95
CA MET A 82 14.36 12.99 -20.54
C MET A 82 13.21 13.68 -19.81
N VAL A 83 13.11 15.01 -19.94
CA VAL A 83 12.04 15.80 -19.30
C VAL A 83 10.68 15.42 -19.86
N SER A 84 10.57 15.25 -21.18
CA SER A 84 9.31 14.88 -21.82
C SER A 84 8.86 13.47 -21.43
N ILE A 85 9.78 12.51 -21.32
CA ILE A 85 9.50 11.15 -20.84
C ILE A 85 8.98 11.20 -19.40
N PHE A 86 9.61 12.00 -18.54
CA PHE A 86 9.18 12.15 -17.16
C PHE A 86 7.79 12.80 -17.05
N THR A 87 7.53 13.90 -17.77
CA THR A 87 6.26 14.63 -17.67
C THR A 87 5.10 13.94 -18.39
N SER A 88 5.37 13.13 -19.42
CA SER A 88 4.36 12.31 -20.11
C SER A 88 4.06 10.98 -19.41
N PHE A 89 4.74 10.69 -18.30
CA PHE A 89 4.49 9.49 -17.53
C PHE A 89 3.09 9.54 -16.93
N ALA A 90 2.17 8.72 -17.46
CA ALA A 90 0.74 8.76 -17.15
C ALA A 90 0.39 8.81 -15.64
N PRO A 91 1.05 8.03 -14.75
CA PRO A 91 0.77 8.12 -13.32
C PRO A 91 1.01 9.50 -12.72
N LEU A 92 2.02 10.25 -13.21
CA LEU A 92 2.44 11.51 -12.61
C LEU A 92 1.29 12.52 -12.65
N GLY A 93 0.71 12.75 -13.84
CA GLY A 93 -0.36 13.73 -14.01
C GLY A 93 -1.62 13.36 -13.24
N VAL A 94 -2.06 12.11 -13.32
CA VAL A 94 -3.32 11.69 -12.71
C VAL A 94 -3.23 11.69 -11.18
N VAL A 95 -2.11 11.27 -10.61
CA VAL A 95 -1.89 11.30 -9.16
C VAL A 95 -1.85 12.75 -8.66
N LEU A 96 -1.12 13.65 -9.31
CA LEU A 96 -1.06 15.06 -8.89
C LEU A 96 -2.44 15.72 -8.87
N VAL A 97 -3.26 15.49 -9.90
CA VAL A 97 -4.63 16.02 -9.96
C VAL A 97 -5.52 15.41 -8.89
N ALA A 98 -5.43 14.09 -8.66
CA ALA A 98 -6.19 13.42 -7.60
C ALA A 98 -5.80 13.95 -6.21
N MET A 99 -4.50 14.13 -5.96
CA MET A 99 -3.98 14.63 -4.68
C MET A 99 -4.37 16.07 -4.40
N LEU A 100 -4.59 16.92 -5.41
CA LEU A 100 -5.14 18.26 -5.20
C LEU A 100 -6.55 18.20 -4.58
N GLY A 101 -7.44 17.36 -5.11
CA GLY A 101 -8.79 17.22 -4.58
C GLY A 101 -8.82 16.61 -3.17
N VAL A 102 -8.03 15.56 -2.97
CA VAL A 102 -7.89 14.89 -1.67
C VAL A 102 -7.27 15.83 -0.63
N GLY A 103 -6.22 16.57 -0.99
CA GLY A 103 -5.55 17.51 -0.09
C GLY A 103 -6.47 18.64 0.38
N VAL A 104 -7.33 19.18 -0.50
CA VAL A 104 -8.35 20.16 -0.11
C VAL A 104 -9.37 19.55 0.85
N ALA A 105 -9.82 18.32 0.60
CA ALA A 105 -10.78 17.65 1.48
C ALA A 105 -10.20 17.34 2.87
N ASP A 106 -8.91 16.98 2.92
CA ASP A 106 -8.21 16.69 4.17
C ASP A 106 -7.95 17.97 4.98
N GLU A 107 -7.42 19.03 4.34
CA GLU A 107 -7.18 20.31 5.00
C GLU A 107 -8.48 20.98 5.48
N ALA A 108 -9.59 20.78 4.77
CA ALA A 108 -10.92 21.20 5.21
C ALA A 108 -11.47 20.38 6.40
N GLY A 109 -10.78 19.30 6.79
CA GLY A 109 -11.15 18.45 7.92
C GLY A 109 -12.26 17.44 7.64
N TYR A 110 -12.64 17.22 6.37
CA TYR A 110 -13.74 16.30 6.03
C TYR A 110 -13.43 14.86 6.45
N PHE A 111 -12.22 14.36 6.16
CA PHE A 111 -11.83 12.99 6.52
C PHE A 111 -11.80 12.80 8.03
N ASN A 112 -11.06 13.65 8.75
CA ASN A 112 -10.95 13.60 10.21
C ASN A 112 -12.33 13.64 10.89
N THR A 113 -13.20 14.56 10.47
CA THR A 113 -14.54 14.71 11.07
C THR A 113 -15.44 13.52 10.75
N SER A 114 -15.45 13.05 9.50
CA SER A 114 -16.29 11.93 9.08
C SER A 114 -15.89 10.62 9.75
N ILE A 115 -14.58 10.37 9.90
CA ILE A 115 -14.04 9.21 10.61
C ILE A 115 -14.48 9.22 12.08
N LYS A 116 -14.30 10.35 12.77
CA LYS A 116 -14.71 10.49 14.18
C LYS A 116 -16.22 10.30 14.35
N LEU A 117 -17.01 10.89 13.45
CA LEU A 117 -18.47 10.76 13.48
C LEU A 117 -18.91 9.31 13.26
N LEU A 118 -18.33 8.60 12.29
CA LEU A 118 -18.69 7.21 12.02
C LEU A 118 -18.43 6.32 13.25
N LEU A 119 -17.31 6.55 13.93
CA LEU A 119 -16.94 5.75 15.09
C LEU A 119 -17.74 6.11 16.34
N SER A 120 -18.09 7.38 16.56
CA SER A 120 -18.84 7.82 17.74
C SER A 120 -20.29 7.31 17.78
N VAL A 121 -20.88 7.04 16.61
CA VAL A 121 -22.26 6.53 16.50
C VAL A 121 -22.34 5.00 16.41
N THR A 122 -21.19 4.30 16.39
CA THR A 122 -21.15 2.84 16.18
C THR A 122 -21.42 2.07 17.47
N SER A 123 -22.29 1.06 17.40
CA SER A 123 -22.58 0.18 18.54
C SER A 123 -21.38 -0.70 18.94
N LYS A 124 -21.30 -1.09 20.23
CA LYS A 124 -20.23 -1.94 20.79
C LYS A 124 -19.92 -3.23 20.00
N ARG A 125 -20.95 -3.83 19.40
CA ARG A 125 -20.83 -5.08 18.62
C ARG A 125 -20.24 -4.87 17.22
N LEU A 126 -20.40 -3.67 16.65
CA LEU A 126 -19.92 -3.35 15.30
C LEU A 126 -18.62 -2.54 15.32
N LEU A 127 -18.01 -2.38 16.49
CA LEU A 127 -16.85 -1.52 16.68
C LEU A 127 -15.62 -2.00 15.90
N ALA A 128 -15.31 -3.31 15.94
CA ALA A 128 -14.24 -3.89 15.13
C ALA A 128 -14.46 -3.72 13.60
N PRO A 129 -15.59 -4.17 13.01
CA PRO A 129 -15.80 -4.03 11.57
C PRO A 129 -15.88 -2.56 11.13
N ALA A 130 -16.42 -1.66 11.96
CA ALA A 130 -16.46 -0.23 11.66
C ALA A 130 -15.06 0.40 11.64
N ILE A 131 -14.21 0.08 12.62
CA ILE A 131 -12.82 0.56 12.63
C ILE A 131 -12.05 0.05 11.42
N ILE A 132 -12.24 -1.21 11.04
CA ILE A 132 -11.58 -1.77 9.85
C ILE A 132 -12.07 -1.05 8.59
N LEU A 133 -13.38 -0.82 8.45
CA LEU A 133 -13.95 -0.03 7.35
C LEU A 133 -13.37 1.38 7.28
N VAL A 134 -13.26 2.05 8.42
CA VAL A 134 -12.60 3.36 8.52
C VAL A 134 -11.15 3.28 8.07
N GLY A 135 -10.41 2.26 8.51
CA GLY A 135 -9.03 2.00 8.10
C GLY A 135 -8.91 1.86 6.58
N LEU A 136 -9.81 1.10 5.96
CA LEU A 136 -9.85 0.91 4.51
C LEU A 136 -10.08 2.25 3.77
N ILE A 137 -11.07 3.04 4.20
CA ILE A 137 -11.41 4.33 3.58
C ILE A 137 -10.30 5.38 3.79
N SER A 138 -9.57 5.30 4.91
CA SER A 138 -8.55 6.30 5.26
C SER A 138 -7.39 6.41 4.25
N HIS A 139 -7.17 5.40 3.41
CA HIS A 139 -6.18 5.46 2.31
C HIS A 139 -6.52 6.51 1.27
N SER A 140 -7.81 6.84 1.11
CA SER A 140 -8.22 7.92 0.24
C SER A 140 -7.80 9.30 0.75
N ALA A 141 -7.26 9.39 1.98
CA ALA A 141 -6.81 10.61 2.66
C ALA A 141 -5.30 10.61 2.98
N VAL A 142 -4.47 10.04 2.08
CA VAL A 142 -2.99 10.21 2.07
C VAL A 142 -2.35 10.12 3.46
N ASP A 143 -2.55 8.99 4.13
CA ASP A 143 -1.94 8.60 5.41
C ASP A 143 -2.65 9.04 6.71
N ALA A 144 -3.85 9.64 6.62
CA ALA A 144 -4.70 9.87 7.81
C ALA A 144 -4.94 8.58 8.63
N GLY A 145 -4.94 7.41 7.97
CA GLY A 145 -5.08 6.10 8.60
C GLY A 145 -4.07 5.83 9.71
N TYR A 146 -2.78 6.04 9.44
CA TYR A 146 -1.72 5.71 10.39
C TYR A 146 -1.66 6.69 11.56
N VAL A 147 -1.92 7.97 11.29
CA VAL A 147 -1.81 9.04 12.29
C VAL A 147 -3.05 9.11 13.18
N LEU A 148 -4.24 8.92 12.61
CA LEU A 148 -5.50 9.15 13.31
C LEU A 148 -6.22 7.84 13.67
N VAL A 149 -6.43 6.94 12.71
CA VAL A 149 -7.35 5.80 12.88
C VAL A 149 -6.82 4.79 13.89
N ILE A 150 -5.52 4.52 13.86
CA ILE A 150 -4.87 3.57 14.78
C ILE A 150 -5.01 3.98 16.25
N PRO A 151 -4.56 5.19 16.68
CA PRO A 151 -4.71 5.60 18.08
C PRO A 151 -6.18 5.78 18.47
N LEU A 152 -7.00 6.35 17.57
CA LEU A 152 -8.44 6.53 17.83
C LEU A 152 -9.14 5.19 18.05
N GLY A 153 -8.75 4.14 17.32
CA GLY A 153 -9.32 2.82 17.50
C GLY A 153 -9.06 2.23 18.89
N GLY A 154 -7.89 2.47 19.46
CA GLY A 154 -7.58 2.10 20.85
C GLY A 154 -8.44 2.86 21.86
N ILE A 155 -8.55 4.19 21.71
CA ILE A 155 -9.33 5.06 22.60
C ILE A 155 -10.81 4.67 22.60
N ILE A 156 -11.39 4.43 21.41
CA ILE A 156 -12.82 4.11 21.31
C ILE A 156 -13.11 2.69 21.80
N PHE A 157 -12.21 1.73 21.59
CA PHE A 157 -12.34 0.41 22.21
C PHE A 157 -12.34 0.54 23.74
N TYR A 158 -11.41 1.31 24.30
CA TYR A 158 -11.35 1.55 25.74
C TYR A 158 -12.63 2.20 26.28
N ALA A 159 -13.09 3.29 25.66
CA ALA A 159 -14.33 3.98 26.04
C ALA A 159 -15.58 3.09 25.90
N ALA A 160 -15.56 2.10 24.99
CA ALA A 160 -16.62 1.12 24.84
C ALA A 160 -16.56 -0.03 25.87
N GLY A 161 -15.54 -0.08 26.73
CA GLY A 161 -15.28 -1.18 27.66
C GLY A 161 -14.70 -2.44 26.97
N ARG A 162 -14.04 -2.26 25.83
CA ARG A 162 -13.35 -3.29 25.05
C ARG A 162 -11.84 -3.12 25.17
N HIS A 163 -11.08 -4.14 24.77
CA HIS A 163 -9.64 -4.11 24.96
C HIS A 163 -8.94 -3.11 24.00
N PRO A 164 -8.23 -2.06 24.48
CA PRO A 164 -7.66 -1.03 23.63
C PRO A 164 -6.66 -1.57 22.60
N LEU A 165 -5.80 -2.53 23.00
CA LEU A 165 -4.87 -3.18 22.06
C LEU A 165 -5.59 -3.95 20.94
N ALA A 166 -6.80 -4.46 21.17
CA ALA A 166 -7.60 -5.08 20.12
C ALA A 166 -8.08 -4.02 19.11
N GLY A 167 -8.47 -2.83 19.59
CA GLY A 167 -8.82 -1.70 18.74
C GLY A 167 -7.66 -1.21 17.88
N ILE A 168 -6.46 -1.10 18.47
CA ILE A 168 -5.22 -0.75 17.75
C ILE A 168 -4.90 -1.81 16.68
N ALA A 169 -5.00 -3.10 17.03
CA ALA A 169 -4.74 -4.19 16.10
C ALA A 169 -5.75 -4.21 14.93
N ALA A 170 -7.04 -4.00 15.22
CA ALA A 170 -8.10 -3.93 14.20
C ALA A 170 -7.89 -2.74 13.26
N ALA A 171 -7.57 -1.56 13.81
CA ALA A 171 -7.26 -0.37 13.02
C ALA A 171 -6.03 -0.59 12.14
N PHE A 172 -4.94 -1.13 12.70
CA PHE A 172 -3.72 -1.43 11.95
C PHE A 172 -3.97 -2.45 10.83
N ALA A 173 -4.78 -3.47 11.08
CA ALA A 173 -5.16 -4.45 10.06
C ALA A 173 -5.97 -3.80 8.92
N GLY A 174 -6.90 -2.89 9.24
CA GLY A 174 -7.69 -2.16 8.25
C GLY A 174 -6.87 -1.15 7.43
N VAL A 175 -5.95 -0.44 8.07
CA VAL A 175 -5.04 0.49 7.39
C VAL A 175 -3.98 -0.31 6.61
N SER A 176 -3.06 -1.01 7.27
CA SER A 176 -1.94 -1.65 6.58
C SER A 176 -2.36 -2.85 5.70
N GLY A 177 -3.16 -3.77 6.24
CA GLY A 177 -3.58 -4.98 5.53
C GLY A 177 -4.65 -4.72 4.47
N GLY A 178 -5.38 -3.61 4.59
CA GLY A 178 -6.47 -3.22 3.71
C GLY A 178 -6.11 -2.26 2.59
N PHE A 179 -4.83 -1.90 2.42
CA PHE A 179 -4.37 -0.79 1.59
C PHE A 179 -5.00 -0.72 0.18
N SER A 180 -5.12 -1.85 -0.51
CA SER A 180 -5.72 -1.89 -1.87
C SER A 180 -7.23 -2.16 -1.87
N ALA A 181 -7.80 -2.69 -0.80
CA ALA A 181 -9.21 -3.06 -0.73
C ALA A 181 -10.03 -1.86 -0.27
N ASN A 182 -10.61 -1.09 -1.19
CA ASN A 182 -11.34 0.12 -0.84
C ASN A 182 -12.73 0.12 -1.50
N PRO A 183 -13.82 0.37 -0.75
CA PRO A 183 -15.15 0.56 -1.36
C PRO A 183 -15.25 1.85 -2.18
N VAL A 184 -14.32 2.80 -2.00
CA VAL A 184 -14.28 4.08 -2.73
C VAL A 184 -13.02 4.14 -3.59
N PRO A 185 -13.09 4.66 -4.82
CA PRO A 185 -11.90 4.93 -5.61
C PRO A 185 -10.91 5.84 -4.87
N SER A 186 -9.64 5.58 -5.05
CA SER A 186 -8.53 6.27 -4.39
C SER A 186 -7.46 6.66 -5.41
N ALA A 187 -6.45 7.42 -4.98
CA ALA A 187 -5.32 7.77 -5.85
C ALA A 187 -4.47 6.55 -6.27
N LEU A 188 -4.64 5.41 -5.60
CA LEU A 188 -3.97 4.16 -5.92
C LEU A 188 -4.45 3.59 -7.26
N ASP A 189 -5.75 3.72 -7.56
CA ASP A 189 -6.35 3.16 -8.78
C ASP A 189 -5.72 3.73 -10.07
N PRO A 190 -5.64 5.08 -10.26
CA PRO A 190 -4.95 5.63 -11.42
C PRO A 190 -3.42 5.44 -11.38
N LEU A 191 -2.80 5.35 -10.20
CA LEU A 191 -1.38 5.04 -10.07
C LEU A 191 -1.08 3.65 -10.65
N LEU A 192 -1.82 2.62 -10.23
CA LEU A 192 -1.65 1.26 -10.75
C LEU A 192 -2.01 1.15 -12.23
N GLN A 193 -3.07 1.82 -12.67
CA GLN A 193 -3.44 1.88 -14.08
C GLN A 193 -2.30 2.48 -14.91
N GLY A 194 -1.70 3.57 -14.43
CA GLY A 194 -0.63 4.25 -15.13
C GLY A 194 0.67 3.46 -15.22
N PHE A 195 0.88 2.42 -14.38
CA PHE A 195 1.94 1.43 -14.58
C PHE A 195 1.52 0.30 -15.52
N THR A 196 0.28 -0.16 -15.36
CA THR A 196 -0.25 -1.31 -16.09
C THR A 196 -0.40 -1.03 -17.58
N GLN A 197 -0.89 0.16 -17.95
CA GLN A 197 -1.12 0.51 -19.35
C GLN A 197 0.19 0.58 -20.16
N PRO A 198 1.23 1.32 -19.75
CA PRO A 198 2.52 1.32 -20.47
C PRO A 198 3.14 -0.07 -20.56
N ALA A 199 3.02 -0.88 -19.49
CA ALA A 199 3.49 -2.27 -19.51
C ALA A 199 2.75 -3.13 -20.54
N ALA A 200 1.41 -2.99 -20.63
CA ALA A 200 0.61 -3.69 -21.62
C ALA A 200 0.90 -3.21 -23.07
N GLN A 201 1.19 -1.92 -23.24
CA GLN A 201 1.53 -1.31 -24.52
C GLN A 201 2.88 -1.75 -25.09
N ILE A 202 3.72 -2.42 -24.29
CA ILE A 202 4.89 -3.15 -24.80
C ILE A 202 4.45 -4.23 -25.79
N VAL A 203 3.29 -4.87 -25.60
CA VAL A 203 2.80 -5.95 -26.47
C VAL A 203 1.62 -5.50 -27.34
N SER A 204 0.71 -4.67 -26.81
CA SER A 204 -0.49 -4.22 -27.52
C SER A 204 -0.58 -2.68 -27.48
N PRO A 205 -0.08 -1.98 -28.52
CA PRO A 205 0.06 -0.52 -28.50
C PRO A 205 -1.24 0.25 -28.25
N ASP A 206 -2.37 -0.28 -28.72
CA ASP A 206 -3.69 0.36 -28.61
C ASP A 206 -4.41 0.00 -27.29
N MET A 207 -3.77 -0.76 -26.39
CA MET A 207 -4.38 -1.14 -25.12
C MET A 207 -4.63 0.10 -24.25
N LEU A 208 -5.90 0.28 -23.88
CA LEU A 208 -6.34 1.29 -22.92
C LEU A 208 -6.86 0.59 -21.66
N VAL A 209 -6.28 0.96 -20.52
CA VAL A 209 -6.69 0.40 -19.22
C VAL A 209 -7.52 1.44 -18.51
N ASN A 210 -8.77 1.11 -18.18
CA ASN A 210 -9.62 2.00 -17.40
C ASN A 210 -9.07 2.11 -15.96
N PRO A 211 -8.93 3.32 -15.37
CA PRO A 211 -8.50 3.48 -13.97
C PRO A 211 -9.35 2.71 -12.96
N LEU A 212 -10.63 2.49 -13.25
CA LEU A 212 -11.57 1.76 -12.40
C LEU A 212 -11.70 0.27 -12.78
N ASN A 213 -10.77 -0.28 -13.58
CA ASN A 213 -10.85 -1.68 -14.00
C ASN A 213 -10.91 -2.68 -12.83
N ASN A 214 -10.27 -2.34 -11.71
CA ASN A 214 -10.22 -3.16 -10.50
C ASN A 214 -11.29 -2.79 -9.47
N TYR A 215 -12.13 -1.77 -9.72
CA TYR A 215 -13.04 -1.22 -8.71
C TYR A 215 -13.97 -2.27 -8.09
N PHE A 216 -14.61 -3.12 -8.91
CA PHE A 216 -15.50 -4.16 -8.38
C PHE A 216 -14.74 -5.19 -7.53
N PHE A 217 -13.52 -5.53 -7.93
CA PHE A 217 -12.68 -6.46 -7.19
C PHE A 217 -12.23 -5.87 -5.85
N THR A 218 -11.76 -4.63 -5.83
CA THR A 218 -11.31 -3.95 -4.61
C THR A 218 -12.47 -3.65 -3.66
N ALA A 219 -13.62 -3.24 -4.20
CA ALA A 219 -14.83 -3.01 -3.42
C ALA A 219 -15.36 -4.30 -2.78
N ILE A 220 -15.44 -5.42 -3.51
CA ILE A 220 -15.87 -6.71 -2.93
C ILE A 220 -14.83 -7.23 -1.93
N SER A 221 -13.54 -7.06 -2.22
CA SER A 221 -12.45 -7.43 -1.31
C SER A 221 -12.54 -6.69 0.02
N SER A 222 -13.03 -5.45 0.03
CA SER A 222 -13.23 -4.70 1.29
C SER A 222 -14.17 -5.43 2.26
N ILE A 223 -15.24 -6.06 1.74
CA ILE A 223 -16.19 -6.84 2.56
C ILE A 223 -15.49 -8.05 3.17
N LEU A 224 -14.66 -8.75 2.38
CA LEU A 224 -13.88 -9.89 2.84
C LEU A 224 -12.89 -9.48 3.94
N ILE A 225 -12.15 -8.39 3.74
CA ILE A 225 -11.17 -7.89 4.71
C ILE A 225 -11.86 -7.44 6.00
N ILE A 226 -13.00 -6.76 5.91
CA ILE A 226 -13.81 -6.38 7.09
C ILE A 226 -14.26 -7.61 7.85
N ALA A 227 -14.82 -8.61 7.15
CA ALA A 227 -15.31 -9.83 7.78
C ALA A 227 -14.19 -10.61 8.46
N LEU A 228 -13.04 -10.78 7.79
CA LEU A 228 -11.89 -11.49 8.32
C LEU A 228 -11.26 -10.75 9.51
N GLY A 229 -11.05 -9.44 9.37
CA GLY A 229 -10.48 -8.62 10.44
C GLY A 229 -11.40 -8.57 11.66
N TRP A 230 -12.72 -8.48 11.46
CA TRP A 230 -13.69 -8.59 12.54
C TRP A 230 -13.60 -9.93 13.25
N PHE A 231 -13.64 -11.03 12.50
CA PHE A 231 -13.55 -12.38 13.05
C PHE A 231 -12.25 -12.57 13.85
N ILE A 232 -11.11 -12.20 13.29
CA ILE A 232 -9.82 -12.32 13.97
C ILE A 232 -9.79 -11.45 15.23
N THR A 233 -10.31 -10.22 15.17
CA THR A 233 -10.31 -9.31 16.33
C THR A 233 -11.18 -9.83 17.46
N ASP A 234 -12.47 -10.08 17.20
CA ASP A 234 -13.46 -10.41 18.24
C ASP A 234 -13.32 -11.85 18.75
N VAL A 235 -12.91 -12.79 17.90
CA VAL A 235 -12.92 -14.22 18.24
C VAL A 235 -11.55 -14.72 18.68
N VAL A 236 -10.46 -14.12 18.18
CA VAL A 236 -9.09 -14.64 18.43
C VAL A 236 -8.28 -13.69 19.30
N ILE A 237 -8.18 -12.42 18.90
CA ILE A 237 -7.26 -11.46 19.52
C ILE A 237 -7.79 -10.93 20.85
N GLU A 238 -9.01 -10.38 20.87
CA GLU A 238 -9.57 -9.78 22.08
C GLU A 238 -9.76 -10.79 23.23
N PRO A 239 -10.28 -12.01 23.01
CA PRO A 239 -10.38 -13.01 24.09
C PRO A 239 -9.01 -13.41 24.66
N ARG A 240 -8.00 -13.52 23.80
CA ARG A 240 -6.63 -13.83 24.22
C ARG A 240 -6.02 -12.68 25.03
N LEU A 241 -6.23 -11.44 24.60
CA LEU A 241 -5.76 -10.25 25.32
C LEU A 241 -6.41 -10.16 26.70
N ASN A 242 -7.73 -10.32 26.78
CA ASN A 242 -8.44 -10.33 28.07
C ASN A 242 -7.93 -11.44 29.02
N ALA A 243 -7.48 -12.58 28.50
CA ALA A 243 -6.93 -13.67 29.30
C ALA A 243 -5.46 -13.48 29.72
N SER A 244 -4.65 -12.77 28.92
CA SER A 244 -3.20 -12.67 29.13
C SER A 244 -2.72 -11.32 29.64
N THR A 245 -3.47 -10.26 29.36
CA THR A 245 -3.17 -8.88 29.72
C THR A 245 -4.48 -8.17 30.13
N PRO A 246 -5.01 -8.43 31.34
CA PRO A 246 -6.16 -7.70 31.82
C PRO A 246 -5.85 -6.20 31.89
N ILE A 247 -6.86 -5.38 31.64
CA ILE A 247 -6.72 -3.92 31.68
C ILE A 247 -6.67 -3.50 33.14
N ASP A 248 -5.54 -2.94 33.56
CA ASP A 248 -5.39 -2.35 34.89
C ASP A 248 -6.07 -0.98 34.94
N GLY A 249 -7.18 -0.85 35.66
CA GLY A 249 -7.68 0.44 36.14
C GLY A 249 -8.92 1.05 35.45
N ASP A 250 -9.49 2.02 36.17
CA ASP A 250 -10.85 2.57 36.09
C ASP A 250 -11.23 3.17 34.73
N THR A 251 -12.40 2.77 34.21
CA THR A 251 -12.96 3.25 32.94
C THR A 251 -13.37 4.72 32.96
N GLU A 252 -13.36 5.39 34.13
CA GLU A 252 -13.77 6.78 34.32
C GLU A 252 -12.68 7.83 34.02
N GLU A 253 -11.41 7.45 33.87
CA GLU A 253 -10.30 8.36 33.54
C GLU A 253 -9.90 8.34 32.05
N ALA A 254 -10.83 8.04 31.15
CA ALA A 254 -10.57 8.22 29.72
C ALA A 254 -10.51 9.73 29.37
N PRO A 255 -9.43 10.24 28.72
CA PRO A 255 -9.38 11.61 28.22
C PRO A 255 -10.30 11.84 27.01
#